data_AF-A0A017SZK2-F1
#
_entry.id   AF-A0A017SZK2-F1
#
_cell.length_a   1.000
_cell.length_b   1.000
_cell.length_c   1.000
_cell.angle_alpha   90.00
_cell.angle_beta   90.00
_cell.angle_gamma   90.00
#
_symmetry.space_group_name_H-M   'P 1'
#
loop_
_entity.id
_entity.type
_entity.pdbx_description
1 polymer ?
#
loop_
_entity_poly.entity_id
_entity_poly.type
_entity_poly.pdbx_seq_one_letter_code
_entity_poly.pdbx_strand_id
1 'polypeptide(L)'
;MVMNNAMTAKDAGSSDRLYSILEVVKSNRDSFRCCFDLYARNNRGAKGRLAFQIKLDPEGKFMEAKIKQDESDITAGEVESCMTDLVKTISWPKSPSGKETLYTHRFDFKPKN
;
A
#
# COMPACT_ATOMS: atom_id res chain seq x y z
N MET A 1 -19.82 3.34 -3.54
CA MET A 1 -19.06 2.22 -4.14
C MET A 1 -18.52 1.36 -3.01
N VAL A 2 -19.01 0.13 -2.86
CA VAL A 2 -18.56 -0.81 -1.83
C VAL A 2 -17.25 -1.42 -2.31
N MET A 3 -16.14 -1.21 -1.60
CA MET A 3 -14.90 -1.93 -1.87
C MET A 3 -14.51 -2.70 -0.60
N ASN A 4 -14.62 -4.03 -0.72
CA ASN A 4 -14.18 -5.00 0.28
C ASN A 4 -12.65 -4.99 0.32
N ASN A 5 -12.06 -4.10 1.10
CA ASN A 5 -10.66 -4.22 1.48
C ASN A 5 -10.58 -5.36 2.51
N ALA A 6 -10.37 -6.59 2.04
CA ALA A 6 -10.16 -7.75 2.89
C ALA A 6 -8.84 -7.60 3.68
N MET A 7 -8.92 -6.90 4.80
CA MET A 7 -7.92 -6.96 5.84
C MET A 7 -8.08 -8.29 6.58
N THR A 8 -7.15 -9.21 6.36
CA THR A 8 -6.99 -10.37 7.25
C THR A 8 -6.43 -9.88 8.57
N ALA A 9 -7.10 -10.23 9.67
CA ALA A 9 -6.74 -9.84 11.05
C ALA A 9 -5.31 -10.23 11.48
N LYS A 10 -4.61 -11.05 10.69
CA LYS A 10 -3.23 -11.50 10.94
C LYS A 10 -2.17 -10.41 10.69
N ASP A 11 -2.42 -9.44 9.82
CA ASP A 11 -1.43 -8.41 9.45
C ASP A 11 -1.66 -7.07 10.16
N ALA A 12 -2.78 -6.94 10.87
CA ALA A 12 -3.16 -5.77 11.62
C ALA A 12 -2.45 -5.67 12.98
N GLY A 13 -1.29 -6.33 13.15
CA GLY A 13 -0.57 -6.50 14.41
C GLY A 13 -0.73 -5.28 15.31
N SER A 14 -1.65 -5.40 16.28
CA SER A 14 -2.25 -4.33 17.11
C SER A 14 -1.71 -2.91 16.88
N SER A 15 -1.91 -2.35 15.68
CA SER A 15 -1.43 -1.01 15.38
C SER A 15 -2.48 -0.04 15.84
N ASP A 16 -2.11 0.74 16.85
CA ASP A 16 -2.88 1.81 17.46
C ASP A 16 -3.19 2.98 16.52
N ARG A 17 -2.52 3.04 15.35
CA ARG A 17 -2.73 4.04 14.29
C ARG A 17 -3.24 3.45 12.97
N LEU A 18 -3.69 2.19 12.96
CA LEU A 18 -4.12 1.50 11.75
C LEU A 18 -5.20 2.26 10.97
N TYR A 19 -6.21 2.76 11.67
CA TYR A 19 -7.30 3.54 11.05
C TYR A 19 -6.76 4.78 10.34
N SER A 20 -5.86 5.54 10.99
CA SER A 20 -5.26 6.74 10.42
C SER A 20 -4.39 6.42 9.19
N ILE A 21 -3.62 5.32 9.23
CA ILE A 21 -2.85 4.84 8.07
C ILE A 21 -3.79 4.52 6.90
N LEU A 22 -4.91 3.83 7.16
CA LEU A 22 -5.89 3.48 6.14
C LEU A 22 -6.49 4.73 5.48
N GLU A 23 -6.83 5.76 6.25
CA GLU A 23 -7.36 7.02 5.71
C GLU A 23 -6.33 7.75 4.82
N VAL A 24 -5.05 7.75 5.21
CA VAL A 24 -3.97 8.29 4.38
C VAL A 24 -3.84 7.54 3.07
N VAL A 25 -3.86 6.19 3.10
CA VAL A 25 -3.80 5.38 1.87
C VAL A 25 -5.02 5.61 0.98
N LYS A 26 -6.22 5.69 1.56
CA LYS A 26 -7.46 6.00 0.81
C LYS A 26 -7.37 7.36 0.15
N SER A 27 -6.88 8.38 0.86
CA SER A 27 -6.73 9.74 0.33
C SER A 27 -5.71 9.83 -0.81
N ASN A 28 -4.74 8.90 -0.85
CA ASN A 28 -3.71 8.81 -1.90
C ASN A 28 -4.00 7.69 -2.92
N ARG A 29 -5.21 7.11 -2.92
CA ARG A 29 -5.56 5.94 -3.75
C ARG A 29 -5.29 6.17 -5.23
N ASP A 30 -5.58 7.36 -5.74
CA ASP A 30 -5.39 7.67 -7.17
C ASP A 30 -3.90 7.73 -7.54
N SER A 31 -3.04 8.18 -6.62
CA SER A 31 -1.58 8.16 -6.81
C SER A 31 -1.04 6.73 -6.84
N PHE A 32 -1.51 5.85 -5.93
CA PHE A 32 -1.17 4.43 -5.98
C PHE A 32 -1.67 3.77 -7.27
N ARG A 33 -2.87 4.14 -7.72
CA ARG A 33 -3.42 3.68 -8.99
C ARG A 33 -2.58 4.15 -10.17
N CYS A 34 -2.04 5.37 -10.13
CA CYS A 34 -1.16 5.88 -11.17
C CYS A 34 0.09 5.01 -11.35
N CYS A 35 0.72 4.56 -10.26
CA CYS A 35 1.86 3.64 -10.32
C CYS A 35 1.53 2.33 -11.06
N PHE A 36 0.35 1.75 -10.79
CA PHE A 36 -0.12 0.57 -11.52
C PHE A 36 -0.45 0.89 -12.99
N ASP A 37 -1.09 2.03 -13.26
CA ASP A 37 -1.47 2.42 -14.62
C ASP A 37 -0.25 2.64 -15.52
N LEU A 38 0.88 3.14 -14.99
CA LEU A 38 2.13 3.27 -15.73
C LEU A 38 2.65 1.90 -16.20
N TYR A 39 2.66 0.91 -15.31
CA TYR A 39 2.97 -0.49 -15.64
C TYR A 39 1.98 -1.06 -16.67
N ALA A 40 0.68 -0.83 -16.49
CA ALA A 40 -0.37 -1.37 -17.34
C ALA A 40 -0.34 -0.81 -18.78
N ARG A 41 0.27 0.36 -19.04
CA ARG A 41 0.45 0.89 -20.40
C ARG A 41 1.29 -0.03 -21.28
N ASN A 42 2.33 -0.62 -20.71
CA ASN A 42 3.21 -1.57 -21.40
C ASN A 42 2.73 -3.02 -21.25
N ASN A 43 1.80 -3.28 -20.33
CA ASN A 43 1.25 -4.59 -20.01
C ASN A 43 -0.28 -4.59 -20.21
N ARG A 44 -0.71 -4.56 -21.48
CA ARG A 44 -2.14 -4.48 -21.83
C ARG A 44 -2.92 -5.61 -21.16
N GLY A 45 -4.01 -5.26 -20.49
CA GLY A 45 -4.85 -6.21 -19.75
C GLY A 45 -4.35 -6.56 -18.35
N ALA A 46 -3.27 -5.92 -17.87
CA ALA A 46 -2.80 -6.06 -16.51
C ALA A 46 -3.93 -5.84 -15.50
N LYS A 47 -4.06 -6.79 -14.58
CA LYS A 47 -4.99 -6.81 -13.45
C LYS A 47 -4.45 -7.77 -12.40
N GLY A 48 -4.91 -7.62 -11.17
CA GLY A 48 -4.56 -8.56 -10.11
C GLY A 48 -4.43 -7.90 -8.75
N ARG A 49 -4.13 -8.73 -7.77
CA ARG A 49 -3.89 -8.30 -6.38
C ARG A 49 -2.43 -7.90 -6.21
N LEU A 50 -2.21 -6.85 -5.43
CA LEU A 50 -0.89 -6.41 -4.99
C LEU A 50 -0.95 -6.11 -3.50
N ALA A 51 -0.19 -6.87 -2.72
CA ALA A 51 -0.01 -6.67 -1.29
C ALA A 51 1.26 -5.82 -1.07
N PHE A 52 1.08 -4.55 -0.69
CA PHE A 52 2.17 -3.61 -0.43
C PHE A 52 2.36 -3.43 1.07
N GLN A 53 3.52 -3.82 1.56
CA GLN A 53 3.92 -3.68 2.96
C GLN A 53 4.72 -2.40 3.16
N ILE A 54 4.39 -1.63 4.20
CA ILE A 54 5.03 -0.37 4.59
C ILE A 54 5.45 -0.51 6.05
N LYS A 55 6.70 -0.19 6.35
CA LYS A 55 7.24 -0.06 7.70
C LYS A 55 7.42 1.41 8.05
N LEU A 56 6.83 1.81 9.17
CA LEU A 56 6.90 3.16 9.72
C LEU A 56 7.53 3.13 11.11
N ASP A 57 8.36 4.12 11.40
CA ASP A 57 8.88 4.35 12.74
C ASP A 57 7.78 4.92 13.68
N PRO A 58 8.06 5.05 15.00
CA PRO A 58 7.11 5.65 15.94
C PRO A 58 6.64 7.06 15.57
N GLU A 59 7.49 7.88 14.97
CA GLU A 59 7.20 9.27 14.59
C GLU A 59 6.40 9.40 13.28
N GLY A 60 6.18 8.30 12.56
CA GLY A 60 5.52 8.31 11.25
C GLY A 60 6.49 8.56 10.10
N LYS A 61 7.79 8.41 10.31
CA LYS A 61 8.75 8.40 9.22
C LYS A 61 8.70 7.06 8.49
N PHE A 62 8.72 7.15 7.17
CA PHE A 62 8.91 6.00 6.31
C PHE A 62 10.27 5.33 6.56
N MET A 63 10.27 4.01 6.71
CA MET A 63 11.50 3.20 6.85
C MET A 63 11.74 2.31 5.64
N GLU A 64 10.75 1.49 5.29
CA GLU A 64 10.86 0.46 4.24
C GLU A 64 9.48 0.25 3.61
N ALA A 65 9.45 -0.10 2.33
CA ALA A 65 8.28 -0.71 1.73
C ALA A 65 8.68 -1.77 0.72
N LYS A 66 7.79 -2.75 0.54
CA LYS A 66 7.97 -3.82 -0.43
C LYS A 66 6.66 -4.44 -0.86
N ILE A 67 6.65 -5.07 -2.03
CA ILE A 67 5.58 -5.98 -2.43
C ILE A 67 5.78 -7.32 -1.72
N LYS A 68 4.74 -7.81 -1.05
CA LYS A 68 4.67 -9.19 -0.54
C LYS A 68 4.41 -10.12 -1.72
N GLN A 69 5.48 -10.68 -2.29
CA GLN A 69 5.42 -11.53 -3.48
C GLN A 69 4.55 -12.79 -3.28
N ASP A 70 4.52 -13.32 -2.05
CA ASP A 70 3.70 -14.47 -1.63
C ASP A 70 2.20 -14.18 -1.60
N GLU A 71 1.82 -12.90 -1.59
CA GLU A 71 0.42 -12.44 -1.53
C GLU A 71 -0.01 -11.60 -2.74
N SER A 72 0.83 -11.50 -3.76
CA SER A 72 0.62 -10.62 -4.91
C SER A 72 0.60 -11.39 -6.22
N ASP A 73 -0.37 -11.08 -7.08
CA ASP A 73 -0.38 -11.53 -8.47
C ASP A 73 0.55 -10.63 -9.32
N ILE A 74 0.81 -9.39 -8.86
CA ILE A 74 1.66 -8.39 -9.51
C ILE A 74 2.95 -8.21 -8.69
N THR A 75 4.10 -8.54 -9.27
CA THR A 75 5.43 -8.46 -8.64
C THR A 75 6.41 -7.58 -9.43
N ALA A 76 5.90 -6.66 -10.25
CA ALA A 76 6.71 -5.81 -11.11
C ALA A 76 7.50 -4.76 -10.30
N GLY A 77 8.83 -4.78 -10.44
CA GLY A 77 9.72 -3.86 -9.72
C GLY A 77 9.48 -2.38 -10.02
N GLU A 78 9.01 -2.03 -11.23
CA GLU A 78 8.63 -0.67 -11.58
C GLU A 78 7.41 -0.16 -10.79
N VAL A 79 6.45 -1.04 -10.47
CA VAL A 79 5.31 -0.70 -9.61
C VAL A 79 5.78 -0.52 -8.17
N GLU A 80 6.63 -1.43 -7.68
CA GLU A 80 7.21 -1.34 -6.33
C GLU A 80 8.01 -0.06 -6.14
N SER A 81 8.88 0.29 -7.09
CA SER A 81 9.67 1.53 -7.04
C SER A 81 8.76 2.76 -7.03
N CYS A 82 7.77 2.84 -7.92
CA CYS A 82 6.85 3.96 -7.97
C CYS A 82 6.05 4.12 -6.67
N MET A 83 5.52 3.03 -6.13
CA MET A 83 4.79 3.07 -4.85
C MET A 83 5.71 3.43 -3.69
N THR A 84 6.95 2.95 -3.70
CA THR A 84 7.96 3.28 -2.68
C THR A 84 8.31 4.76 -2.70
N ASP A 85 8.45 5.37 -3.88
CA ASP A 85 8.70 6.80 -3.98
C ASP A 85 7.48 7.63 -3.57
N LEU A 86 6.27 7.18 -3.92
CA LEU A 86 5.03 7.79 -3.45
C LEU A 86 4.95 7.81 -1.91
N VAL A 87 5.19 6.67 -1.24
CA VAL A 87 5.05 6.61 0.23
C VAL A 87 6.09 7.45 0.99
N LYS A 88 7.25 7.75 0.38
CA LYS A 88 8.22 8.69 0.95
C LYS A 88 7.70 10.14 0.96
N THR A 89 6.81 10.50 0.03
CA THR A 89 6.23 11.85 -0.06
C THR A 89 5.02 12.05 0.85
N ILE A 90 4.45 10.97 1.35
CA ILE A 90 3.26 10.98 2.20
C ILE A 90 3.66 11.30 3.64
N SER A 91 2.92 12.20 4.29
CA SER A 91 3.00 12.40 5.74
C SER A 91 2.18 11.33 6.46
N TRP A 92 2.84 10.46 7.23
CA TRP A 92 2.17 9.40 7.99
C TRP A 92 1.86 9.81 9.43
N PRO A 93 0.78 9.27 10.03
CA PRO A 93 0.44 9.56 11.41
C PRO A 93 1.49 8.97 12.36
N LYS A 94 1.86 9.73 13.39
CA LYS A 94 2.64 9.23 14.54
C LYS A 94 1.90 8.09 15.26
N SER A 95 2.63 7.14 15.85
CA SER A 95 2.04 6.10 16.70
C SER A 95 1.75 6.67 18.11
N PRO A 96 0.49 6.66 18.58
CA PRO A 96 0.14 7.08 19.94
C PRO A 96 0.90 6.35 21.07
N SER A 97 1.25 5.09 20.86
CA SER A 97 1.94 4.20 21.80
C SER A 97 3.46 4.16 21.58
N GLY A 98 3.98 4.96 20.64
CA GLY A 98 5.41 5.04 20.37
C GLY A 98 6.01 3.78 19.75
N LYS A 99 5.20 2.97 19.04
CA LYS A 99 5.65 1.71 18.45
C LYS A 99 5.89 1.84 16.95
N GLU A 100 6.85 1.07 16.45
CA GLU A 100 6.96 0.81 15.02
C GLU A 100 5.68 0.15 14.49
N THR A 101 5.37 0.38 13.22
CA THR A 101 4.22 -0.26 12.57
C THR A 101 4.64 -0.93 11.29
N LEU A 102 4.28 -2.19 11.16
CA LEU A 102 4.34 -2.92 9.90
C LEU A 102 2.90 -3.06 9.39
N TYR A 103 2.62 -2.45 8.25
CA TYR A 103 1.29 -2.36 7.69
C TYR A 103 1.28 -2.92 6.26
N THR A 104 0.34 -3.80 5.94
CA THR A 104 0.17 -4.33 4.58
C THR A 104 -1.18 -3.87 4.01
N HIS A 105 -1.15 -3.14 2.90
CA HIS A 105 -2.34 -2.82 2.12
C HIS A 105 -2.48 -3.77 0.94
N ARG A 106 -3.68 -4.28 0.70
CA ARG A 106 -3.99 -5.12 -0.46
C ARG A 106 -4.80 -4.32 -1.46
N PHE A 107 -4.20 -4.04 -2.60
CA PHE A 107 -4.86 -3.42 -3.75
C PHE A 107 -5.43 -4.52 -4.65
N ASP A 108 -6.64 -4.29 -5.16
CA ASP A 108 -7.23 -5.10 -6.24
C ASP A 108 -7.33 -4.21 -7.49
N PHE A 109 -6.35 -4.33 -8.38
CA PHE A 109 -6.29 -3.53 -9.60
C PHE A 109 -7.11 -4.19 -10.70
N LYS A 110 -8.16 -3.49 -11.13
CA LYS A 110 -8.93 -3.84 -12.32
C LYS A 110 -8.37 -3.11 -13.56
N PRO A 111 -8.53 -3.67 -14.78
CA PRO A 111 -8.25 -2.93 -16.01
C PRO A 111 -9.03 -1.61 -16.02
N LYS A 112 -8.44 -0.56 -16.59
CA LYS A 112 -9.22 0.63 -16.97
C LYS A 112 -10.00 0.24 -18.23
N ASN A 113 -11.34 0.38 -18.17
CA ASN A 113 -12.20 0.29 -19.35
C ASN A 113 -11.84 1.37 -20.37
#